data_AF-E6PV56-F1
#
_entry.id   AF-E6PV56-F1
#
_cell.length_a   1.000
_cell.length_b   1.000
_cell.length_c   1.000
_cell.angle_alpha   90.00
_cell.angle_beta   90.00
_cell.angle_gamma   90.00
#
_symmetry.space_group_name_H-M   'P 1'
#
loop_
_entity.id
_entity.type
_entity.pdbx_description
1 polymer ?
#
loop_
_entity_poly.entity_id
_entity_poly.type
_entity_poly.pdbx_seq_one_letter_code
_entity_poly.pdbx_strand_id
1 'polypeptide(L)' 'MQKIIATIALGSALIAGLPLASAAPQPHMHEALRALVAARQQLQVAIPNKGGWRVHAIAQIDQAIASVKAGIRYGNQHP' A
#
# COMPACT_ATOMS: atom_id res chain seq x y z
N MET A 1 -31.71 17.39 -60.93
CA MET A 1 -32.23 18.15 -59.77
C MET A 1 -31.70 17.51 -58.50
N GLN A 2 -30.80 18.21 -57.81
CA GLN A 2 -29.99 17.73 -56.68
C GLN A 2 -30.82 17.73 -55.40
N LYS A 3 -30.90 16.61 -54.67
CA LYS A 3 -31.49 16.54 -53.33
C LYS A 3 -30.36 16.47 -52.31
N ILE A 4 -30.19 17.56 -51.56
CA ILE A 4 -29.29 17.66 -50.42
C ILE A 4 -30.03 17.06 -49.22
N ILE A 5 -29.52 15.97 -48.65
CA ILE A 5 -29.97 15.48 -47.34
C ILE A 5 -28.72 15.37 -46.48
N ALA A 6 -28.55 16.37 -45.61
CA ALA A 6 -27.55 16.39 -44.57
C ALA A 6 -28.03 15.50 -43.41
N THR A 7 -27.32 14.42 -43.14
CA THR A 7 -27.56 13.59 -41.95
C THR A 7 -26.32 13.66 -41.06
N ILE A 8 -26.36 14.57 -40.09
CA ILE A 8 -25.45 14.56 -38.95
C ILE A 8 -25.97 13.48 -38.00
N ALA A 9 -25.25 12.36 -37.89
CA ALA A 9 -25.48 11.36 -36.85
C ALA A 9 -24.24 11.25 -35.96
N LEU A 10 -24.38 11.93 -34.84
CA LEU A 10 -23.57 11.97 -33.63
C LEU A 10 -23.14 10.56 -33.18
N GLY A 11 -21.85 10.22 -33.36
CA GLY A 11 -21.23 9.06 -32.74
C GLY A 11 -20.63 9.45 -31.39
N SER A 12 -21.41 9.32 -30.32
CA SER A 12 -21.01 9.65 -28.95
C SER A 12 -19.78 8.85 -28.50
N ALA A 13 -18.65 9.52 -28.31
CA ALA A 13 -17.49 8.97 -27.63
C ALA A 13 -17.79 8.88 -26.13
N LEU A 14 -18.36 7.76 -25.68
CA LEU A 14 -18.49 7.45 -24.26
C LEU A 14 -17.24 6.69 -23.81
N ILE A 15 -16.14 7.43 -23.58
CA ILE A 15 -15.04 6.92 -22.75
C ILE A 15 -15.54 7.07 -21.31
N ALA A 16 -16.26 6.07 -20.82
CA ALA A 16 -16.59 5.97 -19.41
C ALA A 16 -15.27 5.91 -18.62
N GLY A 17 -14.94 7.00 -17.93
CA GLY A 17 -13.79 7.08 -17.04
C GLY A 17 -13.94 6.02 -15.97
N LEU A 18 -13.18 4.92 -16.09
CA LEU A 18 -12.97 3.98 -15.00
C LEU A 18 -12.39 4.81 -13.85
N PRO A 19 -12.98 4.76 -12.64
CA PRO A 19 -12.31 5.33 -11.49
C PRO A 19 -11.00 4.55 -11.34
N LEU A 20 -9.88 5.20 -11.68
CA LEU A 20 -8.57 4.74 -11.27
C LEU A 20 -8.60 4.78 -9.76
N ALA A 21 -8.94 3.64 -9.15
CA ALA A 21 -8.93 3.45 -7.71
C ALA A 21 -7.51 3.73 -7.23
N SER A 22 -7.25 4.99 -6.91
CA SER A 22 -5.96 5.45 -6.45
C SER A 22 -5.92 5.10 -4.98
N ALA A 23 -5.08 4.12 -4.62
CA ALA A 23 -4.86 3.76 -3.24
C ALA A 23 -4.62 5.02 -2.39
N ALA A 24 -5.42 5.21 -1.35
CA ALA A 24 -5.23 6.32 -0.43
C ALA A 24 -3.81 6.22 0.15
N PRO A 25 -3.03 7.32 0.20
CA PRO A 25 -1.71 7.31 0.80
C PRO A 25 -1.78 6.79 2.25
N GLN A 26 -0.90 5.85 2.62
CA GLN A 26 -0.84 5.25 3.96
C GLN A 26 0.42 5.67 4.74
N PRO A 27 0.66 6.98 4.98
CA PRO A 27 1.94 7.47 5.51
C PRO A 27 2.27 6.89 6.89
N HIS A 28 1.29 6.77 7.78
CA HIS A 28 1.52 6.22 9.13
C HIS A 28 1.89 4.74 9.12
N MET A 29 1.34 3.94 8.21
CA MET A 29 1.69 2.53 8.10
C MET A 29 3.13 2.34 7.61
N HIS A 30 3.57 3.17 6.67
CA HIS A 30 4.96 3.16 6.19
C HIS A 30 5.94 3.63 7.27
N GLU A 31 5.55 4.65 8.04
CA GLU A 31 6.36 5.14 9.16
C GLU A 31 6.48 4.10 10.28
N ALA A 32 5.38 3.41 10.61
CA ALA A 32 5.40 2.29 11.56
C ALA A 32 6.32 1.17 11.07
N LEU A 33 6.27 0.81 9.78
CA LEU A 33 7.18 -0.17 9.20
C LEU A 33 8.65 0.25 9.34
N ARG A 34 8.96 1.52 9.05
CA ARG A 34 10.31 2.07 9.21
C ARG A 34 10.80 1.98 10.65
N ALA A 35 9.96 2.36 11.61
CA ALA A 35 10.28 2.30 13.03
C ALA A 35 10.54 0.85 13.51
N LEU A 36 9.72 -0.10 13.07
CA LEU A 36 9.90 -1.52 13.39
C LEU A 36 11.21 -2.09 12.83
N VAL A 37 11.55 -1.76 11.58
CA VAL A 37 12.81 -2.18 10.96
C VAL A 37 14.01 -1.59 11.71
N ALA A 38 13.94 -0.31 12.07
CA ALA A 38 15.00 0.33 12.87
C ALA A 38 15.15 -0.33 14.24
N ALA A 39 14.05 -0.57 14.96
CA ALA A 39 14.07 -1.26 16.24
C ALA A 39 14.66 -2.67 16.15
N ARG A 40 14.32 -3.42 15.08
CA ARG A 40 14.90 -4.72 14.81
C ARG A 40 16.42 -4.66 14.65
N GLN A 41 16.93 -3.69 13.89
CA GLN A 41 18.37 -3.49 13.69
C GLN A 41 19.09 -3.19 15.01
N GLN A 42 18.50 -2.34 15.87
CA GLN A 42 19.05 -2.06 17.20
C GLN A 42 19.13 -3.32 18.07
N LEU A 43 18.12 -4.19 18.03
CA LEU A 43 18.14 -5.46 18.77
C LEU A 43 19.15 -6.47 18.21
N GLN A 44 19.42 -6.43 16.91
CA GLN A 44 20.43 -7.32 16.30
C GLN A 44 21.84 -6.99 16.79
N VAL A 45 22.16 -5.71 16.98
CA VAL A 45 23.48 -5.26 17.45
C VAL A 45 23.60 -5.22 18.97
N ALA A 46 22.49 -5.36 19.71
CA ALA A 46 22.49 -5.36 21.17
C ALA A 46 23.19 -6.61 21.74
N ILE A 47 24.32 -6.40 22.42
CA ILE A 47 25.02 -7.42 23.22
C ILE A 47 24.76 -7.15 24.72
N PRO A 48 24.65 -8.18 25.59
CA PRO A 48 24.43 -9.61 25.34
C PRO A 48 22.94 -9.95 25.16
N ASN A 49 22.58 -11.24 24.98
CA ASN A 49 21.22 -11.76 24.73
C ASN A 49 20.13 -11.40 25.79
N LYS A 50 20.46 -10.59 26.81
CA LYS A 50 19.58 -10.12 27.91
C LYS A 50 18.64 -11.22 28.42
N GLY A 51 19.16 -12.41 28.73
CA GLY A 51 18.36 -13.54 29.23
C GLY A 51 17.39 -14.16 28.21
N GLY A 52 17.57 -13.94 26.90
CA GLY A 52 16.69 -14.42 25.84
C GLY A 52 15.68 -13.38 25.35
N TRP A 53 15.47 -12.30 26.11
CA TRP A 53 14.52 -11.24 25.78
C TRP A 53 14.82 -10.54 24.46
N ARG A 54 16.10 -10.43 24.09
CA ARG A 54 16.51 -9.85 22.80
C ARG A 54 15.97 -10.66 21.63
N VAL A 55 16.12 -11.99 21.66
CA VAL A 55 15.60 -12.89 20.61
C VAL A 55 14.07 -12.87 20.59
N HIS A 56 13.44 -12.87 21.77
CA HIS A 56 11.99 -12.77 21.89
C HIS A 56 11.44 -11.48 21.26
N ALA A 57 12.07 -10.33 21.56
CA ALA A 57 11.69 -9.05 20.99
C ALA A 57 11.89 -8.99 19.46
N ILE A 58 12.96 -9.58 18.93
CA ILE A 58 13.15 -9.71 17.47
C ILE A 58 12.00 -10.49 16.84
N ALA A 59 11.61 -11.62 17.45
CA ALA A 59 10.50 -12.44 16.93
C ALA A 59 9.18 -11.67 16.92
N GLN A 60 8.88 -10.91 17.98
CA GLN A 60 7.68 -10.06 18.05
C GLN A 60 7.69 -8.96 16.99
N ILE A 61 8.83 -8.32 16.77
CA ILE A 61 8.98 -7.29 15.74
C ILE A 61 8.81 -7.88 14.34
N ASP A 62 9.34 -9.09 14.09
CA ASP A 62 9.17 -9.77 12.79
C ASP A 62 7.70 -10.04 12.48
N GLN A 63 6.90 -10.45 13.47
CA GLN A 63 5.45 -10.60 13.33
C GLN A 63 4.76 -9.25 13.08
N ALA A 64 5.14 -8.20 13.80
CA ALA A 64 4.58 -6.86 13.61
C ALA A 64 4.87 -6.32 12.20
N ILE A 65 6.10 -6.51 11.69
CA ILE A 65 6.48 -6.13 10.32
C ILE A 65 5.60 -6.84 9.29
N ALA A 66 5.35 -8.13 9.47
CA ALA A 66 4.49 -8.91 8.57
C ALA A 66 3.06 -8.36 8.56
N SER A 67 2.48 -8.09 9.73
CA SER A 67 1.14 -7.51 9.87
C SER A 67 1.02 -6.12 9.25
N VAL A 68 2.00 -5.24 9.48
CA VAL A 68 2.00 -3.88 8.88
C VAL A 68 2.08 -3.97 7.36
N LYS A 69 2.95 -4.83 6.81
CA LYS A 69 3.02 -5.06 5.35
C LYS A 69 1.70 -5.59 4.80
N ALA A 70 1.05 -6.51 5.52
CA ALA A 70 -0.26 -7.03 5.13
C ALA A 70 -1.33 -5.93 5.13
N GLY A 71 -1.35 -5.07 6.16
CA GLY A 71 -2.24 -3.91 6.23
C GLY A 71 -2.02 -2.89 5.10
N ILE A 72 -0.76 -2.58 4.79
CA ILE A 72 -0.41 -1.72 3.64
C ILE A 72 -0.97 -2.32 2.35
N ARG A 73 -0.72 -3.61 2.10
CA ARG A 73 -1.25 -4.27 0.90
C ARG A 73 -2.78 -4.27 0.88
N TYR A 74 -3.43 -4.51 2.02
CA TYR A 74 -4.87 -4.51 2.12
C TYR A 74 -5.45 -3.14 1.76
N GLY A 75 -4.96 -2.06 2.37
CA GLY A 75 -5.42 -0.70 2.07
C GLY A 75 -5.11 -0.27 0.62
N ASN A 76 -4.06 -0.81 0.00
CA ASN A 76 -3.78 -0.57 -1.42
C ASN A 76 -4.74 -1.32 -2.36
N GLN A 77 -5.30 -2.44 -1.92
CA GLN A 77 -6.23 -3.28 -2.68
C GLN A 77 -7.70 -2.92 -2.41
N HIS A 78 -8.00 -2.28 -1.28
CA HIS A 78 -9.33 -1.90 -0.83
C HIS A 78 -9.35 -0.39 -0.47
N PRO A 79 -9.18 0.50 -1.47
CA PRO A 79 -9.09 1.94 -1.25
C PRO A 79 -10.43 2.62 -0.94
#